data_AF-G4CYP2-F1
#
_entry.id   AF-G4CYP2-F1
#
_cell.length_a   1.000
_cell.length_b   1.000
_cell.length_c   1.000
_cell.angle_alpha   90.00
_cell.angle_beta   90.00
_cell.angle_gamma   90.00
#
_symmetry.space_group_name_H-M   'P 1'
#
loop_
_entity.id
_entity.type
_entity.pdbx_description
1 polymer ?
#
loop_
_entity_poly.entity_id
_entity_poly.type
_entity_poly.pdbx_seq_one_letter_code
_entity_poly.pdbx_strand_id
1 'polypeptide(L)'
;MASGPQAGWYPDPDDTPDRYRWFDGERWTDRTVTSPEPSPQRGGKGPRGNNGGHGSGWVWAIIAVVLVVAVIAALGLRQRTASDHHAEPDLNSSSPTVSAWNEKSSTPSASSSAIRCPQGQRPGNLDTADDRLHGGGVSVESIPNWRRQNLTLPWVMGQSAQIDDVYPGWMSVSGVGGLPVAEGFSDPQTAASMMMSCFASSDYYMGYTGEKEIRSEALTVDGHPAWWKRSEIYVTLPNLPKVRGDVVDVVVVNTGQTDFLGMYFNSATIGDSARQALVDHARESLKVG
;
A
#
# COMPACT_ATOMS: atom_id res chain seq x y z
N MET A 1 -5.48 -18.75 -18.12
CA MET A 1 -6.64 -17.84 -18.07
C MET A 1 -7.51 -18.31 -16.92
N ALA A 2 -7.58 -17.56 -15.82
CA ALA A 2 -8.43 -17.93 -14.69
C ALA A 2 -9.88 -17.55 -15.04
N SER A 3 -10.74 -18.55 -15.19
CA SER A 3 -12.18 -18.32 -15.36
C SER A 3 -12.73 -17.79 -14.05
N GLY A 4 -13.35 -16.60 -14.08
CA GLY A 4 -14.05 -16.04 -12.94
C GLY A 4 -15.22 -16.93 -12.48
N PRO A 5 -15.79 -16.65 -11.29
CA PRO A 5 -16.93 -17.41 -10.78
C PRO A 5 -18.08 -17.38 -11.78
N GLN A 6 -18.63 -18.55 -12.09
CA GLN A 6 -19.74 -18.68 -13.03
C GLN A 6 -21.04 -18.17 -12.38
N ALA A 7 -21.97 -17.67 -13.20
CA ALA A 7 -23.28 -17.27 -12.71
C ALA A 7 -23.99 -18.45 -12.01
N GLY A 8 -24.46 -18.24 -10.79
CA GLY A 8 -24.95 -19.33 -9.93
C GLY A 8 -25.46 -18.88 -8.57
N TRP A 9 -26.06 -19.82 -7.84
CA TRP A 9 -26.42 -19.66 -6.42
C TRP A 9 -25.23 -19.96 -5.54
N TYR A 10 -24.88 -19.02 -4.67
CA TYR A 10 -23.78 -19.15 -3.71
C TYR A 10 -24.28 -18.77 -2.31
N PRO A 11 -23.60 -19.21 -1.23
CA PRO A 11 -23.92 -18.77 0.13
C PRO A 11 -23.94 -17.24 0.21
N ASP A 12 -24.91 -16.68 0.91
CA ASP A 12 -25.09 -15.23 0.96
C ASP A 12 -23.85 -14.54 1.57
N PRO A 13 -23.21 -13.58 0.87
CA PRO A 13 -22.05 -12.85 1.39
C PRO A 13 -22.33 -12.05 2.66
N ASP A 14 -23.59 -11.82 3.02
CA ASP A 14 -23.99 -11.19 4.30
C ASP A 14 -24.04 -12.18 5.49
N ASP A 15 -23.48 -13.39 5.33
CA ASP A 15 -23.29 -14.41 6.37
C ASP A 15 -24.58 -14.85 7.08
N THR A 16 -25.70 -14.78 6.37
CA THR A 16 -26.99 -15.26 6.89
C THR A 16 -27.08 -16.77 6.72
N PRO A 17 -27.24 -17.56 7.81
CA PRO A 17 -27.32 -19.01 7.74
C PRO A 17 -28.46 -19.48 6.82
N ASP A 18 -28.22 -20.57 6.08
CA ASP A 18 -29.21 -21.24 5.22
C ASP A 18 -29.83 -20.34 4.11
N ARG A 19 -29.11 -19.29 3.69
CA ARG A 19 -29.53 -18.39 2.60
C ARG A 19 -28.50 -18.37 1.47
N TYR A 20 -28.99 -18.48 0.24
CA TYR A 20 -28.19 -18.39 -0.97
C TYR A 20 -28.56 -17.12 -1.74
N ARG A 21 -27.56 -16.45 -2.32
CA ARG A 21 -27.72 -15.28 -3.19
C ARG A 21 -27.25 -15.59 -4.60
N TRP A 22 -27.92 -15.03 -5.59
CA TRP A 22 -27.54 -15.23 -7.00
C TRP A 22 -26.42 -14.27 -7.42
N PHE A 23 -25.34 -14.83 -7.96
CA PHE A 23 -24.27 -14.12 -8.64
C PHE A 23 -24.47 -14.24 -10.16
N ASP A 24 -24.42 -13.13 -10.89
CA ASP A 24 -24.72 -13.10 -12.33
C ASP A 24 -23.48 -13.28 -13.25
N GLY A 25 -22.29 -13.41 -12.66
CA GLY A 25 -21.02 -13.48 -13.39
C GLY A 25 -20.18 -12.19 -13.26
N GLU A 26 -20.80 -11.07 -12.90
CA GLU A 26 -20.14 -9.77 -12.73
C GLU A 26 -20.41 -9.15 -11.35
N ARG A 27 -21.61 -9.34 -10.79
CA ARG A 27 -22.03 -8.79 -9.48
C ARG A 27 -23.07 -9.67 -8.77
N TRP A 28 -23.22 -9.41 -7.49
CA TRP A 28 -24.30 -9.99 -6.68
C TRP A 28 -25.64 -9.29 -6.98
N THR A 29 -26.72 -10.08 -6.97
CA THR A 29 -28.08 -9.57 -7.15
C THR A 29 -28.88 -9.62 -5.85
N ASP A 30 -30.06 -9.00 -5.82
CA ASP A 30 -30.97 -9.03 -4.66
C ASP A 30 -31.82 -10.31 -4.58
N ARG A 31 -31.61 -11.28 -5.49
CA ARG A 31 -32.35 -12.55 -5.49
C ARG A 31 -31.76 -13.47 -4.44
N THR A 32 -32.58 -13.90 -3.48
CA THR A 32 -32.21 -14.85 -2.43
C THR A 32 -33.18 -16.03 -2.36
N VAL A 33 -32.68 -17.21 -2.01
CA VAL A 33 -33.46 -18.44 -1.77
C VAL A 33 -32.93 -19.19 -0.56
N THR A 34 -33.78 -19.97 0.09
CA THR A 34 -33.42 -20.79 1.27
C THR A 34 -33.02 -22.22 0.89
N SER A 35 -33.23 -22.65 -0.36
CA SER A 35 -32.71 -23.92 -0.89
C SER A 35 -32.66 -23.87 -2.42
N PRO A 36 -31.49 -23.98 -3.06
CA PRO A 36 -31.40 -24.05 -4.51
C PRO A 36 -31.73 -25.48 -4.97
N GLU A 37 -32.83 -25.66 -5.71
CA GLU A 37 -33.05 -26.90 -6.47
C GLU A 37 -31.98 -27.05 -7.57
N PRO A 38 -31.50 -28.26 -7.87
CA PRO A 38 -30.51 -28.48 -8.93
C PRO A 38 -31.16 -28.16 -10.28
N SER A 39 -30.74 -27.07 -10.90
CA SER A 39 -31.24 -26.67 -12.23
C SER A 39 -30.45 -27.37 -13.34
N PRO A 40 -31.09 -28.02 -14.33
CA PRO A 40 -30.44 -28.45 -15.56
C PRO A 40 -30.35 -27.31 -16.60
N GLN A 41 -29.37 -27.43 -17.49
CA GLN A 41 -29.03 -26.48 -18.55
C GLN A 41 -30.12 -26.25 -19.63
N ARG A 42 -30.08 -25.02 -20.20
CA ARG A 42 -30.53 -24.54 -21.53
C ARG A 42 -32.02 -24.61 -21.91
N GLY A 43 -32.56 -23.41 -22.18
CA GLY A 43 -33.32 -23.10 -23.41
C GLY A 43 -34.81 -22.79 -23.24
N GLY A 44 -35.29 -21.77 -23.97
CA GLY A 44 -36.70 -21.72 -24.39
C GLY A 44 -37.48 -20.44 -24.06
N LYS A 45 -38.21 -19.96 -25.07
CA LYS A 45 -39.11 -18.79 -25.13
C LYS A 45 -40.20 -18.78 -24.03
N GLY A 46 -40.68 -17.57 -23.68
CA GLY A 46 -41.75 -17.31 -22.70
C GLY A 46 -43.14 -17.89 -23.05
N PRO A 47 -44.17 -17.66 -22.20
CA PRO A 47 -45.06 -16.52 -22.46
C PRO A 47 -45.71 -15.85 -21.22
N ARG A 48 -46.46 -14.78 -21.53
CA ARG A 48 -47.29 -13.86 -20.71
C ARG A 48 -48.16 -14.51 -19.62
N GLY A 49 -48.34 -13.78 -18.51
CA GLY A 49 -49.45 -13.94 -17.56
C GLY A 49 -49.82 -12.58 -16.93
N ASN A 50 -51.08 -12.21 -17.09
CA ASN A 50 -51.69 -10.92 -16.74
C ASN A 50 -52.43 -11.02 -15.39
N ASN A 51 -52.81 -9.85 -14.85
CA ASN A 51 -53.84 -9.54 -13.84
C ASN A 51 -53.52 -9.58 -12.33
N GLY A 52 -53.62 -8.38 -11.72
CA GLY A 52 -54.75 -8.09 -10.82
C GLY A 52 -54.41 -7.70 -9.38
N GLY A 53 -54.73 -6.45 -8.98
CA GLY A 53 -54.86 -6.07 -7.57
C GLY A 53 -54.59 -4.60 -7.27
N HIS A 54 -55.60 -3.74 -7.42
CA HIS A 54 -55.57 -2.34 -6.95
C HIS A 54 -55.85 -2.26 -5.45
N GLY A 55 -55.10 -1.42 -4.73
CA GLY A 55 -55.43 -1.02 -3.36
C GLY A 55 -54.42 -0.08 -2.69
N SER A 56 -54.76 1.21 -2.63
CA SER A 56 -54.32 2.18 -1.59
C SER A 56 -52.81 2.48 -1.45
N GLY A 57 -52.22 3.19 -2.42
CA GLY A 57 -50.83 3.70 -2.36
C GLY A 57 -50.67 5.23 -2.33
N TRP A 58 -51.76 6.01 -2.20
CA TRP A 58 -51.71 7.47 -2.32
C TRP A 58 -51.35 8.19 -1.01
N VAL A 59 -51.73 7.63 0.14
CA VAL A 59 -51.71 8.37 1.42
C VAL A 59 -50.29 8.53 1.99
N TRP A 60 -49.37 7.62 1.66
CA TRP A 60 -47.97 7.66 2.12
C TRP A 60 -47.08 8.62 1.34
N ALA A 61 -47.46 8.99 0.10
CA ALA A 61 -46.69 9.93 -0.71
C ALA A 61 -46.77 11.38 -0.20
N ILE A 62 -47.87 11.75 0.47
CA ILE A 62 -48.09 13.13 0.96
C ILE A 62 -47.27 13.39 2.24
N ILE A 63 -47.10 12.39 3.11
CA ILE A 63 -46.35 12.52 4.36
C ILE A 63 -44.84 12.71 4.11
N ALA A 64 -44.29 12.05 3.10
CA ALA A 64 -42.88 12.18 2.73
C ALA A 64 -42.53 13.59 2.19
N VAL A 65 -43.43 14.21 1.43
CA VAL A 65 -43.20 15.55 0.85
C VAL A 65 -43.23 16.64 1.93
N VAL A 66 -44.14 16.54 2.91
CA VAL A 66 -44.24 17.54 4.00
C VAL A 66 -43.00 17.52 4.90
N LEU A 67 -42.41 16.35 5.15
CA LEU A 67 -41.19 16.22 5.95
C LEU A 67 -39.96 16.82 5.23
N VAL A 68 -39.85 16.66 3.91
CA VAL A 68 -38.73 17.22 3.14
C VAL A 68 -38.80 18.75 3.11
N VAL A 69 -40.00 19.34 2.96
CA VAL A 69 -40.17 20.80 2.96
C VAL A 69 -39.86 21.42 4.32
N ALA A 70 -40.22 20.76 5.42
CA ALA A 70 -39.90 21.23 6.78
C ALA A 70 -38.39 21.26 7.07
N VAL A 71 -37.65 20.26 6.57
CA VAL A 71 -36.18 20.18 6.74
C VAL A 71 -35.47 21.24 5.92
N ILE A 72 -35.91 21.50 4.68
CA ILE A 72 -35.33 22.55 3.83
C ILE A 72 -35.57 23.95 4.42
N ALA A 73 -36.74 24.20 5.00
CA ALA A 73 -37.03 25.47 5.68
C ALA A 73 -36.18 25.69 6.95
N ALA A 74 -35.90 24.61 7.70
CA ALA A 74 -35.06 24.68 8.91
C ALA A 74 -33.57 24.93 8.60
N LEU A 75 -33.07 24.47 7.45
CA LEU A 75 -31.68 24.70 7.01
C LEU A 75 -31.47 26.10 6.43
N GLY A 76 -32.46 26.68 5.75
CA GLY A 76 -32.37 28.03 5.18
C GLY A 76 -32.34 29.17 6.23
N LEU A 77 -32.90 28.95 7.42
CA LEU A 77 -32.96 29.96 8.49
C LEU A 77 -31.71 29.98 9.40
N ARG A 78 -30.80 29.00 9.29
CA ARG A 78 -29.54 28.97 10.07
C ARG A 78 -28.34 29.63 9.39
N GLN A 79 -28.48 30.10 8.14
CA GLN A 79 -27.38 30.74 7.40
C GLN A 79 -27.50 32.26 7.29
N ARG A 80 -28.47 32.90 7.95
CA ARG A 80 -28.59 34.36 7.97
C ARG A 80 -28.28 34.93 9.34
N THR A 81 -26.99 34.97 9.71
CA THR A 81 -26.43 35.90 10.71
C THR A 81 -24.92 35.74 10.76
N ALA A 82 -24.19 36.60 10.04
CA ALA A 82 -22.94 37.25 10.46
C ALA A 82 -22.26 37.92 9.25
N SER A 83 -22.68 39.16 9.03
CA SER A 83 -21.93 40.34 8.60
C SER A 83 -20.80 40.26 7.56
N ASP A 84 -21.05 40.98 6.45
CA ASP A 84 -20.06 41.57 5.54
C ASP A 84 -19.02 42.39 6.29
N HIS A 85 -17.72 42.17 6.00
CA HIS A 85 -16.68 43.21 5.93
C HIS A 85 -15.81 42.93 4.69
N HIS A 86 -15.82 43.85 3.73
CA HIS A 86 -14.95 43.83 2.56
C HIS A 86 -13.51 44.20 2.94
N ALA A 87 -12.54 43.45 2.42
CA ALA A 87 -11.19 43.94 2.13
C ALA A 87 -10.74 43.33 0.79
N GLU A 88 -10.23 44.19 -0.11
CA GLU A 88 -9.66 43.84 -1.41
C GLU A 88 -8.46 42.89 -1.29
N PRO A 89 -8.10 42.15 -2.37
CA PRO A 89 -7.00 41.19 -2.33
C PRO A 89 -5.64 41.91 -2.35
N ASP A 90 -4.86 41.72 -1.28
CA ASP A 90 -3.44 42.08 -1.28
C ASP A 90 -2.64 40.99 -2.01
N LEU A 91 -2.28 41.30 -3.26
CA LEU A 91 -1.34 40.54 -4.05
C LEU A 91 0.06 41.11 -3.81
N ASN A 92 0.68 40.85 -2.65
CA ASN A 92 2.14 40.78 -2.42
C ASN A 92 2.49 40.74 -0.92
N SER A 93 2.67 39.56 -0.33
CA SER A 93 3.62 39.41 0.80
C SER A 93 4.08 37.96 0.97
N SER A 94 5.35 37.73 0.65
CA SER A 94 6.08 36.48 0.90
C SER A 94 6.39 36.36 2.39
N SER A 95 5.94 35.30 3.06
CA SER A 95 6.41 34.95 4.42
C SER A 95 6.87 33.50 4.47
N PRO A 96 8.12 33.21 4.89
CA PRO A 96 8.66 31.86 4.93
C PRO A 96 8.04 31.08 6.10
N THR A 97 7.58 29.85 5.83
CA THR A 97 7.12 28.91 6.85
C THR A 97 8.32 28.14 7.39
N VAL A 98 9.09 28.75 8.30
CA VAL A 98 9.97 27.96 9.18
C VAL A 98 9.64 28.33 10.62
N SER A 99 8.94 27.43 11.30
CA SER A 99 8.75 27.48 12.75
C SER A 99 10.09 27.20 13.41
N ALA A 100 10.61 28.14 14.20
CA ALA A 100 11.78 27.93 15.05
C ALA A 100 11.50 26.82 16.09
N TRP A 101 12.46 25.90 16.24
CA TRP A 101 12.41 24.76 17.16
C TRP A 101 12.39 25.20 18.64
N ASN A 102 11.61 24.50 19.47
CA ASN A 102 11.58 24.68 20.92
C ASN A 102 12.37 23.56 21.61
N GLU A 103 13.47 23.90 22.28
CA GLU A 103 14.50 22.96 22.78
C GLU A 103 14.15 22.21 24.10
N LYS A 104 12.87 22.12 24.50
CA LYS A 104 12.49 21.49 25.79
C LYS A 104 11.32 20.51 25.70
N SER A 105 11.43 19.47 24.88
CA SER A 105 10.56 18.29 25.04
C SER A 105 11.33 17.01 24.76
N SER A 106 11.63 16.28 25.84
CA SER A 106 12.16 14.91 25.82
C SER A 106 11.02 13.89 25.81
N THR A 107 10.20 13.96 24.77
CA THR A 107 9.19 12.96 24.45
C THR A 107 9.44 12.57 23.00
N PRO A 108 9.75 11.31 22.65
CA PRO A 108 9.83 10.94 21.25
C PRO A 108 8.42 11.06 20.68
N SER A 109 8.17 12.17 19.99
CA SER A 109 6.95 12.34 19.21
C SER A 109 6.91 11.23 18.17
N ALA A 110 5.93 10.34 18.30
CA ALA A 110 5.38 9.61 17.17
C ALA A 110 4.74 10.65 16.23
N SER A 111 5.59 11.30 15.46
CA SER A 111 5.23 12.18 14.37
C SER A 111 6.13 11.80 13.23
N SER A 112 5.91 10.59 12.69
CA SER A 112 6.27 10.34 11.30
C SER A 112 5.38 11.28 10.48
N SER A 113 5.81 12.53 10.31
CA SER A 113 5.28 13.36 9.24
C SER A 113 5.37 12.53 7.97
N ALA A 114 4.22 12.20 7.38
CA ALA A 114 4.17 11.38 6.19
C ALA A 114 5.06 12.02 5.11
N ILE A 115 6.26 11.47 4.93
CA ILE A 115 7.20 11.94 3.92
C ILE A 115 6.60 11.55 2.57
N ARG A 116 6.52 12.52 1.66
CA ARG A 116 6.12 12.25 0.29
C ARG A 116 7.26 11.53 -0.40
N CYS A 117 7.08 10.25 -0.67
CA CYS A 117 8.03 9.48 -1.46
C CYS A 117 8.08 9.99 -2.89
N PRO A 118 9.28 10.14 -3.46
CA PRO A 118 9.44 10.45 -4.88
C PRO A 118 8.58 9.54 -5.76
N GLN A 119 8.06 10.09 -6.85
CA GLN A 119 7.20 9.35 -7.75
C GLN A 119 7.73 9.48 -9.18
N GLY A 120 7.86 8.34 -9.84
CA GLY A 120 8.02 8.26 -11.27
C GLY A 120 9.38 7.74 -11.65
N GLN A 121 9.49 6.43 -11.87
CA GLN A 121 10.56 5.92 -12.71
C GLN A 121 10.35 4.51 -13.27
N ARG A 122 11.32 4.17 -14.13
CA ARG A 122 11.30 3.19 -15.21
C ARG A 122 11.27 1.74 -14.71
N PRO A 123 10.58 0.84 -15.42
CA PRO A 123 10.53 -0.57 -15.07
C PRO A 123 11.93 -1.17 -14.93
N GLY A 124 12.09 -2.03 -13.92
CA GLY A 124 13.31 -2.79 -13.68
C GLY A 124 13.70 -3.68 -14.86
N ASN A 125 14.99 -4.01 -14.95
CA ASN A 125 15.49 -4.99 -15.92
C ASN A 125 15.37 -6.37 -15.28
N LEU A 126 14.50 -7.24 -15.81
CA LEU A 126 14.21 -8.53 -15.19
C LEU A 126 15.28 -9.61 -15.42
N ASP A 127 16.21 -9.39 -16.35
CA ASP A 127 16.95 -10.51 -16.91
C ASP A 127 18.45 -10.25 -16.99
N THR A 128 19.13 -10.69 -15.95
CA THR A 128 20.49 -11.22 -16.03
C THR A 128 20.41 -12.71 -15.73
N ALA A 129 21.08 -13.53 -16.56
CA ALA A 129 21.04 -14.99 -16.48
C ALA A 129 22.03 -15.56 -15.46
N ASP A 130 22.56 -14.71 -14.58
CA ASP A 130 23.48 -15.11 -13.52
C ASP A 130 22.75 -15.36 -12.19
N ASP A 131 23.51 -15.82 -11.21
CA ASP A 131 23.08 -16.15 -9.86
C ASP A 131 22.91 -14.92 -8.97
N ARG A 132 22.83 -13.72 -9.54
CA ARG A 132 22.76 -12.45 -8.82
C ARG A 132 21.55 -11.60 -9.23
N LEU A 133 21.11 -10.75 -8.31
CA LEU A 133 20.20 -9.66 -8.59
C LEU A 133 21.03 -8.41 -8.87
N HIS A 134 20.68 -7.66 -9.91
CA HIS A 134 21.41 -6.46 -10.34
C HIS A 134 20.48 -5.24 -10.41
N GLY A 135 20.97 -4.08 -9.97
CA GLY A 135 20.24 -2.82 -10.04
C GLY A 135 21.05 -1.68 -9.42
N GLY A 136 20.91 -0.46 -9.97
CA GLY A 136 21.55 0.73 -9.40
C GLY A 136 23.09 0.66 -9.26
N GLY A 137 23.77 -0.12 -10.12
CA GLY A 137 25.23 -0.30 -10.03
C GLY A 137 25.69 -1.18 -8.86
N VAL A 138 24.77 -1.91 -8.22
CA VAL A 138 25.07 -2.90 -7.20
C VAL A 138 24.46 -4.26 -7.56
N SER A 139 24.98 -5.31 -6.92
CA SER A 139 24.43 -6.65 -7.04
C SER A 139 24.50 -7.44 -5.74
N VAL A 140 23.61 -8.40 -5.56
CA VAL A 140 23.61 -9.39 -4.46
C VAL A 140 23.40 -10.79 -5.01
N GLU A 141 23.84 -11.82 -4.30
CA GLU A 141 23.47 -13.20 -4.61
C GLU A 141 21.96 -13.40 -4.52
N SER A 142 21.42 -14.18 -5.47
CA SER A 142 20.03 -14.58 -5.46
C SER A 142 19.77 -15.57 -4.34
N ILE A 143 18.63 -15.44 -3.67
CA ILE A 143 18.22 -16.38 -2.61
C ILE A 143 17.64 -17.63 -3.28
N PRO A 144 18.14 -18.84 -2.98
CA PRO A 144 17.61 -20.07 -3.54
C PRO A 144 16.13 -20.27 -3.22
N ASN A 145 15.38 -20.79 -4.18
CA ASN A 145 13.93 -21.06 -4.10
C ASN A 145 13.03 -19.83 -3.92
N TRP A 146 13.58 -18.62 -3.86
CA TRP A 146 12.77 -17.40 -3.91
C TRP A 146 12.49 -17.04 -5.37
N ARG A 147 11.24 -16.65 -5.66
CA ARG A 147 10.83 -16.31 -7.02
C ARG A 147 11.24 -14.88 -7.35
N ARG A 148 11.80 -14.65 -8.54
CA ARG A 148 11.98 -13.29 -9.04
C ARG A 148 10.61 -12.63 -9.21
N GLN A 149 10.52 -11.37 -8.81
CA GLN A 149 9.29 -10.59 -8.90
C GLN A 149 9.63 -9.22 -9.47
N ASN A 150 8.78 -8.74 -10.37
CA ASN A 150 8.81 -7.34 -10.77
C ASN A 150 8.10 -6.48 -9.71
N LEU A 151 8.71 -6.35 -8.53
CA LEU A 151 8.24 -5.46 -7.47
C LEU A 151 8.53 -4.03 -7.89
N THR A 152 7.52 -3.17 -8.04
CA THR A 152 7.73 -1.76 -8.40
C THR A 152 7.61 -0.85 -7.19
N LEU A 153 8.76 -0.31 -6.76
CA LEU A 153 8.81 0.78 -5.80
C LEU A 153 8.88 2.10 -6.61
N PRO A 154 7.87 2.98 -6.53
CA PRO A 154 7.76 4.16 -7.42
C PRO A 154 8.94 5.13 -7.41
N TRP A 155 9.80 5.07 -6.38
CA TRP A 155 10.98 5.92 -6.16
C TRP A 155 12.30 5.20 -6.45
N VAL A 156 12.28 3.97 -6.96
CA VAL A 156 13.48 3.15 -7.22
C VAL A 156 13.63 2.89 -8.71
N MET A 157 14.84 3.08 -9.22
CA MET A 157 15.21 2.81 -10.61
C MET A 157 15.79 1.42 -10.80
N GLY A 158 15.48 0.79 -11.94
CA GLY A 158 16.25 -0.37 -12.41
C GLY A 158 16.26 -1.52 -11.40
N GLN A 159 15.13 -1.73 -10.71
CA GLN A 159 15.08 -2.66 -9.60
C GLN A 159 15.12 -4.12 -10.06
N SER A 160 15.68 -4.99 -9.23
CA SER A 160 15.56 -6.43 -9.35
C SER A 160 15.31 -7.01 -7.97
N ALA A 161 14.30 -7.86 -7.84
CA ALA A 161 13.86 -8.37 -6.55
C ALA A 161 13.42 -9.83 -6.63
N GLN A 162 13.54 -10.51 -5.50
CA GLN A 162 12.96 -11.81 -5.24
C GLN A 162 12.01 -11.73 -4.04
N ILE A 163 11.01 -12.59 -4.04
CA ILE A 163 10.06 -12.72 -2.95
C ILE A 163 9.86 -14.18 -2.56
N ASP A 164 9.39 -14.37 -1.35
CA ASP A 164 8.90 -15.65 -0.85
C ASP A 164 7.63 -15.42 -0.02
N ASP A 165 6.58 -16.20 -0.27
CA ASP A 165 5.33 -16.05 0.49
C ASP A 165 5.49 -16.65 1.87
N VAL A 166 5.17 -15.85 2.89
CA VAL A 166 5.13 -16.31 4.28
C VAL A 166 3.71 -16.72 4.64
N TYR A 167 2.74 -15.88 4.25
CA TYR A 167 1.31 -16.14 4.37
C TYR A 167 0.60 -15.67 3.10
N PRO A 168 -0.62 -16.13 2.81
CA PRO A 168 -1.45 -15.51 1.77
C PRO A 168 -1.60 -14.00 2.03
N GLY A 169 -1.07 -13.17 1.13
CA GLY A 169 -1.09 -11.71 1.27
C GLY A 169 0.06 -11.11 2.11
N TRP A 170 1.06 -11.90 2.51
CA TRP A 170 2.27 -11.42 3.18
C TRP A 170 3.51 -12.16 2.69
N MET A 171 4.52 -11.41 2.29
CA MET A 171 5.72 -11.96 1.66
C MET A 171 6.97 -11.33 2.26
N SER A 172 8.08 -12.07 2.24
CA SER A 172 9.41 -11.51 2.43
C SER A 172 9.97 -11.07 1.08
N VAL A 173 10.80 -10.04 1.09
CA VAL A 173 11.37 -9.41 -0.11
C VAL A 173 12.88 -9.26 0.05
N SER A 174 13.63 -9.43 -1.03
CA SER A 174 15.05 -9.06 -1.13
C SER A 174 15.31 -8.49 -2.51
N GLY A 175 16.00 -7.36 -2.61
CA GLY A 175 16.22 -6.72 -3.89
C GLY A 175 17.28 -5.64 -3.90
N VAL A 176 17.58 -5.19 -5.11
CA VAL A 176 18.52 -4.10 -5.40
C VAL A 176 17.89 -3.10 -6.37
N GLY A 177 18.43 -1.89 -6.41
CA GLY A 177 17.97 -0.84 -7.31
C GLY A 177 18.80 0.43 -7.17
N GLY A 178 18.44 1.45 -7.95
CA GLY A 178 19.05 2.79 -7.90
C GLY A 178 18.14 3.79 -7.21
N LEU A 179 18.72 4.66 -6.38
CA LEU A 179 18.04 5.79 -5.75
C LEU A 179 18.45 7.09 -6.43
N PRO A 180 17.55 7.80 -7.13
CA PRO A 180 17.93 8.97 -7.93
C PRO A 180 18.33 10.17 -7.06
N VAL A 181 19.51 10.73 -7.29
CA VAL A 181 19.98 11.91 -6.55
C VAL A 181 19.06 13.12 -6.77
N ALA A 182 18.50 13.25 -7.97
CA ALA A 182 17.56 14.31 -8.34
C ALA A 182 16.27 14.32 -7.49
N GLU A 183 15.93 13.20 -6.87
CA GLU A 183 14.74 13.04 -6.02
C GLU A 183 15.04 13.23 -4.53
N GLY A 184 16.23 13.75 -4.20
CA GLY A 184 16.65 14.07 -2.83
C GLY A 184 17.46 12.97 -2.14
N PHE A 185 17.73 11.84 -2.81
CA PHE A 185 18.63 10.79 -2.31
C PHE A 185 20.11 11.22 -2.45
N SER A 186 20.54 12.23 -1.68
CA SER A 186 21.80 12.96 -1.86
C SER A 186 23.07 12.20 -1.47
N ASP A 187 23.01 11.44 -0.38
CA ASP A 187 24.14 10.70 0.19
C ASP A 187 23.64 9.41 0.85
N PRO A 188 24.50 8.41 1.10
CA PRO A 188 24.08 7.11 1.62
C PRO A 188 23.24 7.17 2.90
N GLN A 189 23.58 8.03 3.86
CA GLN A 189 22.89 8.09 5.15
C GLN A 189 21.50 8.71 5.00
N THR A 190 21.44 9.85 4.30
CA THR A 190 20.17 10.53 4.00
C THR A 190 19.26 9.60 3.20
N ALA A 191 19.81 8.95 2.18
CA ALA A 191 19.05 8.08 1.31
C ALA A 191 18.52 6.82 2.02
N ALA A 192 19.31 6.18 2.89
CA ALA A 192 18.85 5.04 3.69
C ALA A 192 17.71 5.44 4.64
N SER A 193 17.80 6.64 5.24
CA SER A 193 16.76 7.17 6.13
C SER A 193 15.47 7.52 5.38
N MET A 194 15.59 8.14 4.20
CA MET A 194 14.45 8.43 3.32
C MET A 194 13.78 7.15 2.83
N MET A 195 14.56 6.12 2.47
CA MET A 195 14.03 4.83 2.06
C MET A 195 13.19 4.17 3.16
N MET A 196 13.70 4.15 4.39
CA MET A 196 12.95 3.59 5.53
C MET A 196 11.67 4.38 5.79
N SER A 197 11.75 5.71 5.72
CA SER A 197 10.57 6.57 5.83
C SER A 197 9.55 6.27 4.74
N CYS A 198 10.01 5.96 3.52
CA CYS A 198 9.14 5.61 2.42
C CYS A 198 8.47 4.26 2.56
N PHE A 199 9.14 3.26 3.12
CA PHE A 199 8.47 2.04 3.51
C PHE A 199 7.37 2.28 4.54
N ALA A 200 7.63 3.14 5.53
CA ALA A 200 6.67 3.45 6.60
C ALA A 200 5.48 4.32 6.15
N SER A 201 5.68 5.25 5.21
CA SER A 201 4.67 6.24 4.81
C SER A 201 3.91 5.94 3.52
N SER A 202 4.36 4.95 2.75
CA SER A 202 3.69 4.54 1.50
C SER A 202 2.75 3.36 1.71
N ASP A 203 2.05 2.95 0.65
CA ASP A 203 1.21 1.75 0.64
C ASP A 203 2.01 0.43 0.73
N TYR A 204 3.34 0.48 0.85
CA TYR A 204 4.18 -0.71 0.98
C TYR A 204 3.86 -1.51 2.26
N TYR A 205 3.74 -0.84 3.41
CA TYR A 205 3.28 -1.46 4.67
C TYR A 205 1.87 -1.02 5.04
N MET A 206 0.87 -1.69 4.45
CA MET A 206 -0.51 -1.55 4.89
C MET A 206 -0.64 -1.84 6.39
N GLY A 207 -1.38 -0.98 7.09
CA GLY A 207 -1.59 -1.12 8.54
C GLY A 207 -0.36 -0.79 9.38
N TYR A 208 0.60 -0.02 8.86
CA TYR A 208 1.74 0.49 9.63
C TYR A 208 1.31 1.10 10.98
N THR A 209 2.04 0.74 12.03
CA THR A 209 1.79 1.20 13.41
C THR A 209 3.02 1.77 14.10
N GLY A 210 4.21 1.51 13.57
CA GLY A 210 5.45 2.06 14.13
C GLY A 210 6.70 1.41 13.56
N GLU A 211 7.83 2.00 13.93
CA GLU A 211 9.17 1.54 13.57
C GLU A 211 10.02 1.52 14.85
N LYS A 212 10.88 0.52 14.97
CA LYS A 212 11.97 0.49 15.95
C LYS A 212 13.29 0.31 15.22
N GLU A 213 14.11 1.36 15.24
CA GLU A 213 15.47 1.28 14.71
C GLU A 213 16.31 0.29 15.55
N ILE A 214 16.96 -0.63 14.85
CA ILE A 214 17.87 -1.64 15.43
C ILE A 214 19.33 -1.27 15.14
N ARG A 215 19.60 -0.68 13.97
CA ARG A 215 20.93 -0.27 13.54
C ARG A 215 20.86 0.90 12.56
N SER A 216 21.83 1.81 12.63
CA SER A 216 22.05 2.88 11.66
C SER A 216 23.53 3.29 11.72
N GLU A 217 24.34 2.84 10.76
CA GLU A 217 25.78 3.06 10.79
C GLU A 217 26.42 3.11 9.39
N ALA A 218 27.60 3.75 9.32
CA ALA A 218 28.42 3.75 8.12
C ALA A 218 29.11 2.40 7.93
N LEU A 219 29.29 2.00 6.66
CA LEU A 219 30.13 0.88 6.26
C LEU A 219 30.81 1.18 4.92
N THR A 220 31.62 0.23 4.46
CA THR A 220 32.22 0.24 3.12
C THR A 220 31.84 -1.01 2.35
N VAL A 221 31.44 -0.86 1.09
CA VAL A 221 31.17 -1.98 0.18
C VAL A 221 32.14 -1.86 -0.99
N ASP A 222 33.04 -2.83 -1.13
CA ASP A 222 34.10 -2.83 -2.15
C ASP A 222 34.84 -1.48 -2.26
N GLY A 223 35.20 -0.89 -1.11
CA GLY A 223 35.90 0.39 -1.02
C GLY A 223 35.04 1.65 -1.19
N HIS A 224 33.75 1.50 -1.49
CA HIS A 224 32.81 2.61 -1.65
C HIS A 224 32.11 2.96 -0.32
N PRO A 225 31.94 4.26 0.00
CA PRO A 225 31.17 4.69 1.17
C PRO A 225 29.72 4.21 1.10
N ALA A 226 29.22 3.67 2.20
CA ALA A 226 27.87 3.16 2.30
C ALA A 226 27.28 3.42 3.69
N TRP A 227 25.95 3.29 3.79
CA TRP A 227 25.22 3.37 5.04
C TRP A 227 24.25 2.20 5.15
N TRP A 228 24.20 1.58 6.33
CA TRP A 228 23.29 0.49 6.64
C TRP A 228 22.32 0.92 7.74
N LYS A 229 21.03 0.82 7.44
CA LYS A 229 19.95 0.97 8.40
C LYS A 229 19.16 -0.34 8.50
N ARG A 230 18.92 -0.80 9.73
CA ARG A 230 18.03 -1.94 10.06
C ARG A 230 16.96 -1.46 11.02
N SER A 231 15.71 -1.74 10.73
CA SER A 231 14.58 -1.44 11.61
C SER A 231 13.59 -2.61 11.66
N GLU A 232 12.91 -2.77 12.80
CA GLU A 232 11.65 -3.50 12.85
C GLU A 232 10.53 -2.54 12.44
N ILE A 233 9.80 -2.85 11.37
CA ILE A 233 8.56 -2.16 11.00
C ILE A 233 7.38 -2.98 11.50
N TYR A 234 6.48 -2.34 12.23
CA TYR A 234 5.31 -2.97 12.84
C TYR A 234 4.03 -2.64 12.08
N VAL A 235 3.19 -3.66 11.89
CA VAL A 235 1.86 -3.52 11.29
C VAL A 235 0.77 -4.13 12.18
N THR A 236 -0.47 -3.68 12.01
CA THR A 236 -1.66 -4.32 12.57
C THR A 236 -2.67 -4.57 11.45
N LEU A 237 -2.89 -5.84 11.14
CA LEU A 237 -3.75 -6.29 10.05
C LEU A 237 -4.85 -7.22 10.61
N PRO A 238 -6.14 -6.83 10.56
CA PRO A 238 -7.22 -7.67 11.08
C PRO A 238 -7.33 -9.04 10.41
N ASN A 239 -6.98 -9.12 9.12
CA ASN A 239 -6.99 -10.35 8.32
C ASN A 239 -5.73 -11.21 8.49
N LEU A 240 -4.65 -10.67 9.07
CA LEU A 240 -3.38 -11.36 9.32
C LEU A 240 -2.86 -11.10 10.74
N PRO A 241 -3.60 -11.47 11.80
CA PRO A 241 -3.29 -11.08 13.18
C PRO A 241 -1.98 -11.69 13.73
N LYS A 242 -1.42 -12.69 13.05
CA LYS A 242 -0.13 -13.31 13.40
C LYS A 242 1.08 -12.53 12.87
N VAL A 243 0.87 -11.67 11.87
CA VAL A 243 1.92 -10.85 11.28
C VAL A 243 2.13 -9.62 12.16
N ARG A 244 3.31 -9.52 12.77
CA ARG A 244 3.71 -8.32 13.52
C ARG A 244 4.34 -7.25 12.65
N GLY A 245 4.79 -7.62 11.45
CA GLY A 245 5.55 -6.80 10.52
C GLY A 245 6.84 -7.48 10.09
N ASP A 246 7.81 -6.70 9.63
CA ASP A 246 9.09 -7.19 9.08
C ASP A 246 10.29 -6.51 9.76
N VAL A 247 11.41 -7.22 9.81
CA VAL A 247 12.75 -6.66 9.94
C VAL A 247 13.18 -6.23 8.54
N VAL A 248 13.54 -4.96 8.41
CA VAL A 248 13.88 -4.32 7.14
C VAL A 248 15.31 -3.83 7.19
N ASP A 249 16.11 -4.23 6.22
CA ASP A 249 17.39 -3.61 5.91
C ASP A 249 17.28 -2.68 4.71
N VAL A 250 17.99 -1.57 4.80
CA VAL A 250 18.37 -0.74 3.67
C VAL A 250 19.87 -0.51 3.75
N VAL A 251 20.59 -0.87 2.70
CA VAL A 251 22.00 -0.52 2.50
C VAL A 251 22.11 0.35 1.26
N VAL A 252 22.57 1.58 1.42
CA VAL A 252 22.81 2.50 0.30
C VAL A 252 24.31 2.68 0.12
N VAL A 253 24.77 2.62 -1.12
CA VAL A 253 26.17 2.69 -1.53
C VAL A 253 26.36 3.84 -2.51
N ASN A 254 27.34 4.69 -2.25
CA ASN A 254 27.80 5.64 -3.24
C ASN A 254 28.73 4.92 -4.22
N THR A 255 28.19 4.47 -5.36
CA THR A 255 28.93 3.74 -6.40
C THR A 255 29.84 4.62 -7.27
N GLY A 256 29.97 5.91 -6.93
CA GLY A 256 30.70 6.90 -7.73
C GLY A 256 29.90 7.50 -8.89
N GLN A 257 28.66 7.05 -9.09
CA GLN A 257 27.74 7.60 -10.08
C GLN A 257 27.12 8.91 -9.59
N THR A 258 26.90 9.86 -10.50
CA THR A 258 26.39 11.20 -10.16
C THR A 258 24.87 11.28 -10.08
N ASP A 259 24.18 10.40 -10.80
CA ASP A 259 22.74 10.53 -11.04
C ASP A 259 21.91 9.68 -10.07
N PHE A 260 22.51 8.63 -9.50
CA PHE A 260 21.87 7.74 -8.53
C PHE A 260 22.87 7.06 -7.58
N LEU A 261 22.37 6.68 -6.41
CA LEU A 261 23.05 5.79 -5.46
C LEU A 261 22.62 4.34 -5.69
N GLY A 262 23.50 3.39 -5.42
CA GLY A 262 23.14 1.97 -5.41
C GLY A 262 22.46 1.58 -4.10
N MET A 263 21.45 0.72 -4.16
CA MET A 263 20.71 0.30 -2.97
C MET A 263 20.48 -1.20 -2.98
N TYR A 264 20.64 -1.81 -1.80
CA TYR A 264 20.05 -3.08 -1.41
C TYR A 264 18.94 -2.83 -0.38
N PHE A 265 17.86 -3.60 -0.47
CA PHE A 265 16.78 -3.59 0.51
C PHE A 265 16.22 -5.00 0.74
N ASN A 266 15.68 -5.25 1.92
CA ASN A 266 14.93 -6.47 2.21
C ASN A 266 13.76 -6.22 3.17
N SER A 267 12.90 -7.22 3.28
CA SER A 267 11.95 -7.38 4.36
C SER A 267 11.84 -8.85 4.75
N ALA A 268 12.05 -9.18 6.01
CA ALA A 268 11.91 -10.53 6.56
C ALA A 268 10.98 -10.51 7.76
N THR A 269 10.02 -11.44 7.83
CA THR A 269 8.97 -11.40 8.85
C THR A 269 9.52 -11.52 10.26
N ILE A 270 9.09 -10.62 11.15
CA ILE A 270 9.64 -10.57 12.51
C ILE A 270 9.30 -11.88 13.24
N GLY A 271 10.35 -12.60 13.64
CA GLY A 271 10.25 -13.92 14.28
C GLY A 271 10.52 -15.09 13.34
N ASP A 272 10.69 -14.87 12.04
CA ASP A 272 11.16 -15.86 11.08
C ASP A 272 12.68 -15.81 10.95
N SER A 273 13.39 -16.48 11.87
CA SER A 273 14.85 -16.51 11.88
C SER A 273 15.45 -17.19 10.64
N ALA A 274 14.72 -18.11 10.00
CA ALA A 274 15.21 -18.82 8.83
C ALA A 274 15.27 -17.88 7.61
N ARG A 275 14.19 -17.13 7.36
CA ARG A 275 14.19 -16.10 6.30
C ARG A 275 15.12 -14.95 6.62
N GLN A 276 15.22 -14.56 7.90
CA GLN A 276 16.19 -13.53 8.32
C GLN A 276 17.62 -13.93 7.92
N ALA A 277 18.03 -15.17 8.18
CA ALA A 277 19.38 -15.63 7.82
C ALA A 277 19.64 -15.59 6.31
N LEU A 278 18.62 -15.89 5.49
CA LEU A 278 18.74 -15.84 4.03
C LEU A 278 18.92 -14.40 3.51
N VAL A 279 18.14 -13.44 4.01
CA VAL A 279 18.29 -12.04 3.59
C VAL A 279 19.56 -11.41 4.16
N ASP A 280 20.00 -11.82 5.35
CA ASP A 280 21.28 -11.40 5.94
C ASP A 280 22.46 -11.85 5.06
N HIS A 281 22.43 -13.10 4.59
CA HIS A 281 23.43 -13.61 3.65
C HIS A 281 23.42 -12.85 2.31
N ALA A 282 22.23 -12.58 1.75
CA ALA A 282 22.12 -11.80 0.52
C ALA A 282 22.71 -10.38 0.69
N ARG A 283 22.41 -9.69 1.80
CA ARG A 283 23.00 -8.39 2.15
C ARG A 283 24.52 -8.45 2.25
N GLU A 284 25.08 -9.49 2.88
CA GLU A 284 26.53 -9.67 3.05
C GLU A 284 27.25 -9.93 1.73
N SER A 285 26.54 -10.49 0.74
CA SER A 285 27.04 -10.70 -0.61
C SER A 285 27.02 -9.46 -1.50
N LEU A 286 26.62 -8.29 -0.97
CA LEU A 286 26.51 -7.04 -1.72
C LEU A 286 27.84 -6.62 -2.35
N LYS A 287 27.78 -6.30 -3.64
CA LYS A 287 28.91 -5.86 -4.47
C LYS A 287 28.59 -4.61 -5.25
N VAL A 288 29.61 -3.79 -5.48
CA VAL A 288 29.57 -2.69 -6.46
C VAL A 288 30.03 -3.22 -7.82
N GLY A 289 29.27 -2.91 -8.87
CA GLY A 289 29.54 -3.33 -10.26
C GLY A 289 30.46 -2.39 -11.02
#